data_AF-A0A3N8L568-F1
#
_entry.id   AF-A0A3N8L568-F1
#
_cell.length_a   1.000
_cell.length_b   1.000
_cell.length_c   1.000
_cell.angle_alpha   90.00
_cell.angle_beta   90.00
_cell.angle_gamma   90.00
#
_symmetry.space_group_name_H-M   'P 1'
#
loop_
_entity.id
_entity.type
_entity.pdbx_description
1 polymer ?
#
loop_
_entity_poly.entity_id
_entity_poly.type
_entity_poly.pdbx_seq_one_letter_code
_entity_poly.pdbx_strand_id
1 'polypeptide(L)'
;MKHLIASSLVAALAAMSAHAAADTSTGNDTPAQSCAIAYVTGVGGSAQSLREYLASANQYRYLADNEIHCQISGEGRATGCVGVTNLRHERVSVYDDSDPTTLSVVARVELDRGTYPVIIVVPRKNVQCVQ
;
A
#
# COMPACT_ATOMS: atom_id res chain seq x y z
N MET A 1 12.95 -74.80 6.86
CA MET A 1 14.31 -74.25 7.12
C MET A 1 14.23 -72.74 7.08
N LYS A 2 15.05 -72.08 7.89
CA LYS A 2 14.98 -70.68 8.31
C LYS A 2 16.23 -69.96 7.77
N HIS A 3 16.09 -68.96 6.93
CA HIS A 3 17.16 -67.98 6.60
C HIS A 3 16.50 -66.62 6.30
N LEU A 4 16.59 -65.67 7.21
CA LEU A 4 17.64 -64.65 7.40
C LEU A 4 17.33 -63.35 6.62
N ILE A 5 17.20 -62.30 7.42
CA ILE A 5 16.96 -60.90 7.07
C ILE A 5 18.14 -60.36 6.26
N ALA A 6 17.88 -59.60 5.20
CA ALA A 6 18.87 -58.76 4.55
C ALA A 6 18.29 -57.38 4.21
N SER A 7 19.13 -56.38 4.48
CA SER A 7 18.88 -54.96 4.63
C SER A 7 18.79 -54.19 3.29
N SER A 8 18.20 -52.99 3.40
CA SER A 8 18.44 -51.75 2.64
C SER A 8 18.01 -51.62 1.18
N LEU A 9 17.15 -50.62 0.91
CA LEU A 9 17.48 -49.50 0.02
C LEU A 9 16.59 -48.28 0.34
N VAL A 10 17.24 -47.15 0.65
CA VAL A 10 16.61 -45.83 0.82
C VAL A 10 16.20 -45.32 -0.55
N ALA A 11 14.90 -45.07 -0.77
CA ALA A 11 14.45 -44.32 -1.93
C ALA A 11 14.54 -42.82 -1.60
N ALA A 12 15.56 -42.16 -2.16
CA ALA A 12 15.69 -40.72 -2.11
C ALA A 12 14.52 -40.07 -2.86
N LEU A 13 13.70 -39.30 -2.14
CA LEU A 13 12.75 -38.37 -2.74
C LEU A 13 13.55 -37.22 -3.35
N ALA A 14 13.74 -37.27 -4.67
CA ALA A 14 14.19 -36.10 -5.41
C ALA A 14 13.06 -35.05 -5.36
N ALA A 15 13.17 -34.10 -4.45
CA ALA A 15 12.37 -32.89 -4.50
C ALA A 15 12.76 -32.14 -5.77
N MET A 16 11.91 -32.19 -6.79
CA MET A 16 11.95 -31.20 -7.86
C MET A 16 11.47 -29.89 -7.27
N SER A 17 12.36 -29.14 -6.64
CA SER A 17 12.17 -27.71 -6.46
C SER A 17 12.15 -27.11 -7.85
N ALA A 18 10.95 -26.87 -8.39
CA ALA A 18 10.78 -25.91 -9.46
C ALA A 18 11.33 -24.59 -8.90
N HIS A 19 12.53 -24.24 -9.32
CA HIS A 19 13.07 -22.91 -9.06
C HIS A 19 12.18 -22.00 -9.88
N ALA A 20 11.30 -21.26 -9.22
CA ALA A 20 10.64 -20.13 -9.86
C ALA A 20 11.76 -19.14 -10.22
N ALA A 21 12.26 -19.26 -11.45
CA ALA A 21 13.07 -18.22 -12.05
C ALA A 21 12.13 -17.03 -12.21
N ALA A 22 12.28 -16.03 -11.34
CA ALA A 22 11.70 -14.73 -11.61
C ALA A 22 12.38 -14.20 -12.86
N ASP A 23 11.61 -14.04 -13.95
CA ASP A 23 12.05 -13.34 -15.15
C ASP A 23 12.39 -11.89 -14.76
N THR A 24 13.64 -11.62 -14.43
CA THR A 24 14.15 -10.26 -14.42
C THR A 24 14.33 -9.87 -15.87
N SER A 25 13.39 -9.07 -16.39
CA SER A 25 13.52 -8.40 -17.67
C SER A 25 14.91 -7.76 -17.80
N THR A 26 15.77 -8.35 -18.63
CA THR A 26 16.96 -7.71 -19.23
C THR A 26 16.54 -6.82 -20.40
N GLY A 27 15.49 -6.03 -20.20
CA GLY A 27 15.06 -4.96 -21.07
C GLY A 27 15.50 -3.64 -20.48
N ASN A 28 16.16 -2.80 -21.29
CA ASN A 28 16.61 -1.47 -20.94
C ASN A 28 15.45 -0.46 -20.76
N ASP A 29 14.31 -0.94 -20.27
CA ASP A 29 13.22 -0.11 -19.77
C ASP A 29 13.71 0.42 -18.44
N THR A 30 14.24 1.65 -18.44
CA THR A 30 14.46 2.37 -17.19
C THR A 30 13.13 2.31 -16.44
N PRO A 31 13.01 1.60 -15.30
CA PRO A 31 11.77 1.61 -14.55
C PRO A 31 11.46 3.08 -14.28
N ALA A 32 10.25 3.53 -14.55
CA ALA A 32 9.81 4.87 -14.19
C ALA A 32 10.34 5.13 -12.76
N GLN A 33 11.17 6.16 -12.58
CA GLN A 33 11.87 6.37 -11.32
C GLN A 33 10.85 6.28 -10.18
N SER A 34 10.96 5.21 -9.38
CA SER A 34 9.96 4.90 -8.36
C SER A 34 9.89 6.08 -7.39
N CYS A 35 8.72 6.68 -7.27
CA CYS A 35 8.54 7.87 -6.45
C CYS A 35 8.60 7.44 -4.99
N ALA A 36 9.76 7.45 -4.32
CA ALA A 36 9.86 6.92 -2.94
C ALA A 36 9.31 7.90 -1.90
N ILE A 37 9.55 9.20 -2.12
CA ILE A 37 9.11 10.29 -1.25
C ILE A 37 8.42 11.33 -2.12
N ALA A 38 7.32 11.89 -1.62
CA ALA A 38 6.62 12.96 -2.30
C ALA A 38 6.08 14.01 -1.33
N TYR A 39 5.75 15.18 -1.88
CA TYR A 39 4.88 16.16 -1.25
C TYR A 39 3.47 16.02 -1.81
N VAL A 40 2.46 16.03 -0.95
CA VAL A 40 1.06 15.92 -1.35
C VAL A 40 0.28 17.14 -0.92
N THR A 41 -0.46 17.73 -1.87
CA THR A 41 -1.35 18.87 -1.62
C THR A 41 -2.74 18.58 -2.17
N GLY A 42 -3.76 18.59 -1.31
CA GLY A 42 -5.15 18.33 -1.67
C GLY A 42 -5.74 17.16 -0.89
N VAL A 43 -6.80 16.55 -1.42
CA VAL A 43 -7.56 15.52 -0.69
C VAL A 43 -7.02 14.12 -0.95
N GLY A 44 -6.90 13.34 0.13
CA GLY A 44 -6.63 11.90 0.14
C GLY A 44 -7.57 11.18 1.10
N GLY A 45 -7.57 9.85 1.09
CA GLY A 45 -8.41 9.09 2.02
C GLY A 45 -8.42 7.60 1.74
N SER A 46 -9.41 6.90 2.29
CA SER A 46 -9.66 5.52 1.89
C SER A 46 -9.96 5.46 0.38
N ALA A 47 -9.60 4.36 -0.30
CA ALA A 47 -9.80 4.24 -1.75
C ALA A 47 -11.28 4.44 -2.15
N GLN A 48 -12.21 3.93 -1.35
CA GLN A 48 -13.64 4.09 -1.57
C GLN A 48 -14.09 5.54 -1.33
N SER A 49 -13.77 6.12 -0.17
CA SER A 49 -14.20 7.47 0.18
C SER A 49 -13.60 8.53 -0.74
N LEU A 50 -12.36 8.33 -1.22
CA LEU A 50 -11.76 9.20 -2.23
C LEU A 50 -12.55 9.16 -3.55
N ARG A 51 -12.96 7.96 -3.99
CA ARG A 51 -13.76 7.81 -5.21
C ARG A 51 -15.10 8.53 -5.10
N GLU A 52 -15.77 8.39 -3.97
CA GLU A 52 -17.03 9.08 -3.66
C GLU A 52 -16.84 10.60 -3.58
N TYR A 53 -15.77 11.07 -2.93
CA TYR A 53 -15.39 12.49 -2.91
C TYR A 53 -15.19 13.05 -4.33
N LEU A 54 -14.46 12.33 -5.18
CA LEU A 54 -14.20 12.76 -6.56
C LEU A 54 -15.47 12.78 -7.41
N ALA A 55 -16.43 11.90 -7.13
CA ALA A 55 -17.74 11.85 -7.78
C ALA A 55 -18.77 12.82 -7.19
N SER A 56 -18.49 13.43 -6.02
CA SER A 56 -19.42 14.33 -5.34
C SER A 56 -19.57 15.65 -6.10
N ALA A 57 -20.83 16.06 -6.33
CA ALA A 57 -21.15 17.38 -6.88
C ALA A 57 -20.74 18.54 -5.95
N ASN A 58 -20.64 18.28 -4.64
CA ASN A 58 -20.17 19.26 -3.66
C ASN A 58 -19.07 18.64 -2.79
N GLN A 59 -17.84 18.79 -3.27
CA GLN A 59 -16.64 18.26 -2.63
C GLN A 59 -16.34 18.89 -1.27
N TYR A 60 -16.61 20.19 -1.12
CA TYR A 60 -16.39 20.89 0.14
C TYR A 60 -17.26 20.30 1.26
N ARG A 61 -18.54 20.09 0.98
CA ARG A 61 -19.48 19.48 1.93
C ARG A 61 -19.12 18.02 2.21
N TYR A 62 -18.77 17.25 1.18
CA TYR A 62 -18.36 15.86 1.38
C TYR A 62 -17.15 15.75 2.32
N LEU A 63 -16.13 16.60 2.14
CA LEU A 63 -14.95 16.61 3.01
C LEU A 63 -15.32 16.91 4.47
N ALA A 64 -16.22 17.87 4.72
CA ALA A 64 -16.66 18.22 6.06
C ALA A 64 -17.50 17.11 6.72
N ASP A 65 -18.33 16.42 5.94
CA ASP A 65 -19.24 15.39 6.45
C ASP A 65 -18.58 14.00 6.57
N ASN A 66 -17.42 13.78 5.93
CA ASN A 66 -16.75 12.48 5.82
C ASN A 66 -15.26 12.58 6.15
N GLU A 67 -14.93 13.23 7.27
CA GLU A 67 -13.56 13.29 7.76
C GLU A 67 -12.98 11.88 7.99
N ILE A 68 -11.66 11.77 7.86
CA ILE A 68 -10.99 10.48 8.00
C ILE A 68 -11.07 9.98 9.45
N HIS A 69 -11.53 8.75 9.61
CA HIS A 69 -11.55 8.05 10.88
C HIS A 69 -10.92 6.66 10.71
N CYS A 70 -10.15 6.23 11.70
CA CYS A 70 -9.50 4.93 11.70
C CYS A 70 -9.70 4.22 13.04
N GLN A 71 -9.65 2.89 13.01
CA GLN A 71 -9.61 2.07 14.22
C GLN A 71 -8.18 2.06 14.75
N ILE A 72 -8.00 2.39 16.03
CA ILE A 72 -6.69 2.36 16.68
C ILE A 72 -6.58 1.11 17.54
N SER A 73 -5.61 0.24 17.21
CA SER A 73 -5.32 -0.95 18.01
C SER A 73 -4.60 -0.59 19.31
N GLY A 74 -4.56 -1.52 20.27
CA GLY A 74 -3.86 -1.33 21.55
C GLY A 74 -2.36 -1.08 21.41
N GLU A 75 -1.76 -1.51 20.30
CA GLU A 75 -0.35 -1.26 19.92
C GLU A 75 -0.14 0.07 19.18
N GLY A 76 -1.20 0.87 19.01
CA GLY A 76 -1.12 2.20 18.40
C GLY A 76 -1.11 2.22 16.87
N ARG A 77 -1.54 1.13 16.21
CA ARG A 77 -1.68 1.10 14.75
C ARG A 77 -3.07 1.56 14.32
N ALA A 78 -3.11 2.43 13.32
CA ALA A 78 -4.34 2.84 12.66
C ALA A 78 -4.68 1.87 11.52
N THR A 79 -5.88 1.30 11.55
CA THR A 79 -6.39 0.35 10.54
C THR A 79 -7.84 0.67 10.18
N GLY A 80 -8.34 0.06 9.09
CA GLY A 80 -9.75 0.18 8.72
C GLY A 80 -10.22 1.63 8.51
N CYS A 81 -9.35 2.48 7.97
CA CYS A 81 -9.65 3.89 7.78
C CYS A 81 -10.78 4.11 6.76
N VAL A 82 -11.71 5.01 7.08
CA VAL A 82 -12.82 5.44 6.23
C VAL A 82 -12.84 6.97 6.21
N GLY A 83 -13.36 7.57 5.14
CA GLY A 83 -13.40 9.02 4.98
C GLY A 83 -12.21 9.59 4.21
N VAL A 84 -12.14 10.91 4.19
CA VAL A 84 -11.17 11.71 3.47
C VAL A 84 -10.55 12.77 4.37
N THR A 85 -9.37 13.24 4.01
CA THR A 85 -8.65 14.29 4.72
C THR A 85 -7.94 15.22 3.75
N ASN A 86 -7.69 16.44 4.19
CA ASN A 86 -6.99 17.44 3.40
C ASN A 86 -5.51 17.50 3.81
N LEU A 87 -4.62 17.26 2.84
CA LEU A 87 -3.17 17.27 2.99
C LEU A 87 -2.64 18.64 2.58
N ARG A 88 -1.98 19.34 3.49
CA ARG A 88 -1.50 20.72 3.27
C ARG A 88 0.00 20.74 3.01
N HIS A 89 0.40 20.19 1.87
CA HIS A 89 1.81 20.06 1.49
C HIS A 89 2.57 19.07 2.39
N GLU A 90 1.96 17.92 2.64
CA GLU A 90 2.51 16.89 3.51
C GLU A 90 3.62 16.11 2.82
N ARG A 91 4.77 15.95 3.49
CA ARG A 91 5.85 15.07 3.02
C ARG A 91 5.51 13.62 3.41
N VAL A 92 5.29 12.77 2.42
CA VAL A 92 4.83 11.39 2.59
C VAL A 92 5.84 10.40 2.00
N SER A 93 5.80 9.18 2.51
CA SER A 93 6.44 8.03 1.84
C SER A 93 5.42 7.39 0.91
N VAL A 94 5.81 7.06 -0.31
CA VAL A 94 4.93 6.37 -1.24
C VAL A 94 4.99 4.87 -0.95
N TYR A 95 3.82 4.26 -0.85
CA TYR A 95 3.66 2.84 -0.57
C TYR A 95 3.46 2.03 -1.86
N ASP A 96 2.66 2.57 -2.79
CA ASP A 96 2.39 1.95 -4.10
C ASP A 96 2.16 3.05 -5.14
N ASP A 97 2.91 2.99 -6.24
CA ASP A 97 2.83 3.90 -7.37
C ASP A 97 2.43 3.26 -8.71
N SER A 98 1.90 2.04 -8.67
CA SER A 98 1.51 1.28 -9.85
C SER A 98 0.27 1.81 -10.58
N ASP A 99 -0.67 2.44 -9.88
CA ASP A 99 -1.89 2.98 -10.50
C ASP A 99 -1.59 4.28 -11.28
N PRO A 100 -2.03 4.43 -12.54
CA PRO A 100 -1.68 5.60 -13.34
C PRO A 100 -2.35 6.89 -12.87
N THR A 101 -3.44 6.80 -12.09
CA THR A 101 -4.27 7.95 -11.69
C THR A 101 -4.13 8.33 -10.22
N THR A 102 -3.69 7.39 -9.40
CA THR A 102 -3.60 7.52 -7.95
C THR A 102 -2.29 6.95 -7.42
N LEU A 103 -1.97 7.30 -6.18
CA LEU A 103 -0.82 6.81 -5.44
C LEU A 103 -1.30 6.40 -4.05
N SER A 104 -0.81 5.28 -3.52
CA SER A 104 -0.97 4.96 -2.11
C SER A 104 0.23 5.52 -1.35
N VAL A 105 -0.02 6.29 -0.31
CA VAL A 105 1.01 6.98 0.46
C VAL A 105 0.80 6.77 1.95
N VAL A 106 1.90 6.79 2.71
CA VAL A 106 1.89 6.83 4.17
C VAL A 106 1.89 8.29 4.60
N ALA A 107 0.72 8.78 5.01
CA ALA A 107 0.53 10.13 5.53
C ALA A 107 0.33 10.10 7.05
N ARG A 108 0.71 11.19 7.72
CA ARG A 108 0.38 11.41 9.13
C ARG A 108 -0.96 12.13 9.19
N VAL A 109 -1.97 11.49 9.76
CA VAL A 109 -3.31 12.08 9.92
C VAL A 109 -3.61 12.30 11.39
N GLU A 110 -4.22 13.43 11.69
CA GLU A 110 -4.74 13.74 13.02
C GLU A 110 -6.05 12.96 13.23
N LEU A 111 -6.12 12.23 14.33
CA LEU A 111 -7.28 11.48 14.79
C LEU A 111 -7.53 11.83 16.26
N ASP A 112 -8.67 11.42 16.83
CA ASP A 112 -9.11 11.79 18.19
C ASP A 112 -8.05 11.61 19.30
N ARG A 113 -7.14 10.64 19.16
CA ARG A 113 -6.13 10.29 20.17
C ARG A 113 -4.71 10.67 19.80
N GLY A 114 -4.52 11.43 18.73
CA GLY A 114 -3.22 11.89 18.26
C GLY A 114 -3.01 11.69 16.76
N THR A 115 -1.75 11.83 16.33
CA THR A 115 -1.38 11.72 14.92
C THR A 115 -0.84 10.33 14.62
N TYR A 116 -1.40 9.67 13.62
CA TYR A 116 -1.04 8.30 13.26
C TYR A 116 -0.59 8.19 11.80
N PRO A 117 0.41 7.34 11.50
CA PRO A 117 0.72 7.00 10.12
C PRO A 117 -0.39 6.10 9.56
N VAL A 118 -0.95 6.50 8.42
CA VAL A 118 -2.00 5.77 7.71
C VAL A 118 -1.65 5.63 6.24
N ILE A 119 -1.99 4.49 5.66
CA ILE A 119 -1.95 4.32 4.21
C ILE A 119 -3.25 4.89 3.65
N ILE A 120 -3.14 5.93 2.84
CA ILE A 120 -4.26 6.56 2.14
C ILE A 120 -3.96 6.65 0.66
N VAL A 121 -5.01 6.72 -0.15
CA VAL A 121 -4.92 6.94 -1.58
C VAL A 121 -5.02 8.45 -1.84
N VAL A 122 -4.22 8.94 -2.78
CA VAL A 122 -4.22 10.34 -3.22
C VAL A 122 -4.22 10.40 -4.76
N PRO A 123 -4.88 11.39 -5.39
CA PRO A 123 -4.80 11.59 -6.83
C PRO A 123 -3.36 11.94 -7.25
N ARG A 124 -2.84 11.32 -8.32
CA ARG A 124 -1.47 11.56 -8.81
C ARG A 124 -1.21 13.03 -9.14
N LYS A 125 -2.22 13.75 -9.64
CA LYS A 125 -2.17 15.20 -9.91
C LYS A 125 -1.87 16.07 -8.68
N ASN A 126 -2.09 15.54 -7.48
CA ASN A 126 -1.88 16.22 -6.20
C ASN A 126 -0.50 15.90 -5.60
N VAL A 127 0.33 15.12 -6.30
CA VAL A 127 1.60 14.60 -5.79
C VAL A 127 2.78 15.19 -6.56
N GLN A 128 3.80 15.60 -5.81
CA GLN A 128 5.08 16.06 -6.32
C GLN A 128 6.19 15.18 -5.77
N CYS A 129 6.73 14.29 -6.60
CA CYS A 129 7.84 13.42 -6.23
C CYS A 129 9.10 14.22 -5.93
N VAL A 130 9.80 13.84 -4.86
CA VAL A 130 11.13 14.35 -4.56
C VAL A 130 12.13 13.61 -5.45
N GLN A 131 12.94 14.37 -6.19
CA GLN A 131 14.02 13.85 -7.02
C GLN A 131 15.31 13.68 -6.22
#